data_AF-A0A966KS50-F1
#
_entry.id   AF-A0A966KS50-F1
#
_cell.length_a   1.000
_cell.length_b   1.000
_cell.length_c   1.000
_cell.angle_alpha   90.00
_cell.angle_beta   90.00
_cell.angle_gamma   90.00
#
_symmetry.space_group_name_H-M   'P 1'
#
loop_
_entity.id
_entity.type
_entity.pdbx_description
1 polymer ?
#
loop_
_entity_poly.entity_id
_entity_poly.type
_entity_poly.pdbx_seq_one_letter_code
_entity_poly.pdbx_strand_id
1 'polypeptide(L)'
;SGGTRLGAALGRFNDDWGVRGMARGAIVVILSDGWDRGEPSELAEQMQRLSRVAHRIVWVNPLRASTGYEPTARGMAAALPFVDDFIDGHSLDSLEHLARLVSTELIR
;
A
#
# COMPACT_ATOMS: atom_id res chain seq x y z
N SER A 1 -12.95 17.08 -9.06
CA SER A 1 -12.50 15.72 -9.40
C SER A 1 -13.00 14.74 -8.34
N GLY A 2 -13.63 13.63 -8.77
CA GLY A 2 -14.12 12.59 -7.88
C GLY A 2 -12.94 11.74 -7.39
N GLY A 3 -12.65 11.77 -6.10
CA GLY A 3 -11.52 11.08 -5.46
C GLY A 3 -11.51 9.57 -5.65
N THR A 4 -10.37 8.97 -5.32
CA THR A 4 -10.06 7.55 -5.55
C THR A 4 -10.95 6.63 -4.71
N ARG A 5 -11.38 5.52 -5.30
CA ARG A 5 -12.03 4.38 -4.62
C ARG A 5 -11.00 3.28 -4.44
N LEU A 6 -10.18 3.41 -3.41
CA LEU A 6 -8.98 2.59 -3.23
C LEU A 6 -9.33 1.14 -2.87
N GLY A 7 -10.30 0.92 -1.97
CA GLY A 7 -10.81 -0.41 -1.65
C GLY A 7 -11.29 -1.17 -2.88
N ALA A 8 -12.13 -0.55 -3.70
CA ALA A 8 -12.65 -1.17 -4.93
C ALA A 8 -11.56 -1.45 -5.98
N ALA A 9 -10.57 -0.56 -6.11
CA ALA A 9 -9.44 -0.77 -7.02
C ALA A 9 -8.57 -1.96 -6.57
N LEU A 10 -8.28 -2.04 -5.27
CA LEU A 10 -7.53 -3.15 -4.70
C LEU A 10 -8.30 -4.47 -4.79
N GLY A 11 -9.63 -4.43 -4.63
CA GLY A 11 -10.51 -5.59 -4.81
C GLY A 11 -10.40 -6.16 -6.23
N ARG A 12 -10.52 -5.31 -7.25
CA ARG A 12 -10.31 -5.72 -8.65
C ARG A 12 -8.92 -6.30 -8.87
N PHE A 13 -7.89 -5.65 -8.34
CA PHE A 13 -6.53 -6.18 -8.45
C PHE A 13 -6.42 -7.58 -7.84
N ASN A 14 -6.93 -7.79 -6.63
CA ASN A 14 -6.91 -9.07 -5.94
C ASN A 14 -7.64 -10.16 -6.71
N ASP A 15 -8.81 -9.83 -7.27
CA ASP A 15 -9.69 -10.77 -7.96
C ASP A 15 -9.16 -11.18 -9.33
N ASP A 16 -8.55 -10.25 -10.06
CA ASP A 16 -8.12 -10.49 -11.44
C ASP A 16 -6.68 -11.03 -11.51
N TRP A 17 -5.77 -10.56 -10.65
CA TRP A 17 -4.33 -10.85 -10.77
C TRP A 17 -3.64 -11.18 -9.45
N GLY A 18 -3.85 -10.37 -8.40
CA GLY A 18 -3.08 -10.35 -7.16
C GLY A 18 -3.12 -11.69 -6.42
N VAL A 19 -4.26 -12.01 -5.81
CA VAL A 19 -4.42 -13.24 -5.01
C VAL A 19 -4.32 -14.49 -5.89
N ARG A 20 -4.63 -14.37 -7.19
CA ARG A 20 -4.55 -15.48 -8.16
C ARG A 20 -3.13 -15.86 -8.58
N GLY A 21 -2.13 -15.04 -8.26
CA GLY A 21 -0.74 -15.42 -8.42
C GLY A 21 0.25 -14.26 -8.36
N MET A 22 -0.10 -13.09 -8.90
CA MET A 22 0.86 -11.99 -9.06
C MET A 22 1.40 -11.47 -7.73
N ALA A 23 0.57 -11.44 -6.69
CA ALA A 23 0.99 -10.98 -5.37
C ALA A 23 1.63 -12.10 -4.53
N ARG A 24 1.52 -13.37 -4.92
CA ARG A 24 1.94 -14.48 -4.07
C ARG A 24 3.46 -14.50 -3.92
N GLY A 25 3.94 -14.31 -2.70
CA GLY A 25 5.37 -14.21 -2.39
C GLY A 25 6.03 -12.92 -2.90
N ALA A 26 5.26 -11.97 -3.45
CA ALA A 26 5.79 -10.73 -3.98
C ALA A 26 5.98 -9.68 -2.88
N ILE A 27 6.89 -8.74 -3.13
CA ILE A 27 6.87 -7.43 -2.47
C ILE A 27 5.90 -6.55 -3.26
N VAL A 28 4.81 -6.14 -2.62
CA VAL A 28 3.79 -5.30 -3.23
C VAL A 28 3.98 -3.86 -2.74
N VAL A 29 4.23 -2.95 -3.69
CA VAL A 29 4.41 -1.52 -3.39
C VAL A 29 3.13 -0.77 -3.73
N ILE A 30 2.53 -0.12 -2.74
CA ILE A 30 1.34 0.72 -2.89
C ILE A 30 1.76 2.18 -2.76
N LEU A 31 1.62 2.95 -3.84
CA LEU A 31 1.87 4.40 -3.83
C LEU A 31 0.55 5.14 -3.67
N SER A 32 0.26 5.65 -2.48
CA SER A 32 -1.01 6.33 -2.19
C SER A 32 -0.91 7.20 -0.94
N ASP A 33 -1.70 8.27 -0.89
CA ASP A 33 -1.91 9.09 0.32
C ASP A 33 -2.99 8.53 1.26
N GLY A 34 -3.67 7.45 0.85
CA GLY A 34 -4.72 6.80 1.63
C GLY A 34 -6.07 7.53 1.63
N TRP A 35 -6.25 8.53 0.77
CA TRP A 35 -7.55 9.17 0.58
C TRP A 35 -8.49 8.27 -0.22
N ASP A 36 -9.35 7.55 0.49
CA ASP A 36 -10.42 6.73 -0.08
C ASP A 36 -11.79 7.36 0.18
N ARG A 37 -12.67 7.33 -0.85
CA ARG A 37 -14.08 7.73 -0.72
C ARG A 37 -15.03 6.54 -0.51
N GLY A 38 -14.52 5.32 -0.61
CA GLY A 38 -15.26 4.09 -0.30
C GLY A 38 -15.43 3.85 1.19
N GLU A 39 -16.05 2.72 1.53
CA GLU A 39 -16.15 2.28 2.92
C GLU A 39 -14.79 1.77 3.42
N PRO A 40 -14.28 2.23 4.58
CA PRO A 40 -12.98 1.77 5.09
C PRO A 40 -12.92 0.26 5.35
N SER A 41 -14.06 -0.37 5.63
CA SER A 41 -14.15 -1.83 5.80
C SER A 41 -13.83 -2.58 4.51
N GLU A 42 -14.21 -2.04 3.34
CA GLU A 42 -13.89 -2.63 2.04
C GLU A 42 -12.37 -2.61 1.83
N LEU A 43 -11.72 -1.47 2.07
CA LEU A 43 -10.26 -1.37 1.96
C LEU A 43 -9.54 -2.30 2.95
N ALA A 44 -9.99 -2.36 4.21
CA ALA A 44 -9.42 -3.26 5.21
C ALA A 44 -9.54 -4.73 4.77
N GLU A 45 -10.69 -5.14 4.24
CA GLU A 45 -10.89 -6.49 3.71
C GLU A 45 -9.92 -6.80 2.58
N GLN A 46 -9.79 -5.90 1.60
CA GLN A 46 -8.91 -6.11 0.45
C GLN A 46 -7.43 -6.11 0.83
N MET A 47 -7.03 -5.27 1.79
CA MET A 47 -5.67 -5.29 2.36
C MET A 47 -5.38 -6.58 3.11
N GLN A 48 -6.34 -7.09 3.90
CA GLN A 48 -6.20 -8.38 4.58
C GLN A 48 -6.07 -9.54 3.59
N ARG A 49 -6.83 -9.52 2.50
CA ARG A 49 -6.72 -10.54 1.44
C ARG A 49 -5.33 -10.52 0.80
N LEU A 50 -4.81 -9.33 0.52
CA LEU A 50 -3.49 -9.14 -0.07
C LEU A 50 -2.37 -9.59 0.88
N SER A 51 -2.43 -9.21 2.17
CA SER A 51 -1.37 -9.51 3.14
C SER A 51 -1.20 -11.01 3.42
N ARG A 52 -2.24 -11.82 3.19
CA ARG A 52 -2.15 -13.29 3.30
C ARG A 52 -1.32 -13.95 2.21
N VAL A 53 -1.13 -13.26 1.07
CA VAL A 53 -0.42 -13.84 -0.09
C VAL A 53 0.88 -13.12 -0.40
N ALA A 54 0.96 -11.82 -0.13
CA ALA A 54 2.18 -11.04 -0.28
C ALA A 54 3.26 -11.55 0.66
N HIS A 55 4.52 -11.50 0.20
CA HIS A 55 5.65 -11.66 1.11
C HIS A 55 5.78 -10.42 1.99
N ARG A 56 5.55 -9.23 1.40
CA ARG A 56 5.67 -7.94 2.08
C ARG A 56 4.84 -6.87 1.36
N ILE A 57 4.23 -5.97 2.11
CA ILE A 57 3.47 -4.82 1.60
C ILE A 57 4.17 -3.54 2.05
N VAL A 58 4.67 -2.78 1.08
CA VAL A 58 5.30 -1.48 1.29
C VAL A 58 4.33 -0.40 0.84
N TRP A 59 3.95 0.49 1.75
CA TRP A 59 3.11 1.63 1.43
C TRP A 59 3.95 2.91 1.40
N VAL A 60 4.00 3.53 0.22
CA VAL A 60 4.72 4.76 -0.04
C VAL A 60 3.73 5.92 -0.06
N ASN A 61 3.81 6.79 0.95
CA ASN A 61 2.91 7.92 1.06
C ASN A 61 3.60 9.22 0.60
N PRO A 62 3.15 9.83 -0.51
CA PRO A 62 3.78 11.03 -1.06
C PRO A 62 3.56 12.28 -0.20
N LEU A 63 2.57 12.29 0.70
CA LEU A 63 2.23 13.43 1.56
C LEU A 63 2.86 13.37 2.96
N ARG A 64 3.47 12.23 3.34
CA ARG A 64 4.02 12.02 4.68
C ARG A 64 5.18 12.97 5.05
N ALA A 65 5.77 13.64 4.06
CA ALA A 65 6.79 14.68 4.17
C ALA A 65 6.50 15.83 5.13
N SER A 66 5.23 16.21 5.23
CA SER A 66 4.86 17.45 5.88
C SER A 66 4.99 17.31 7.39
N THR A 67 5.69 18.25 8.02
CA THR A 67 5.74 18.40 9.48
C THR A 67 4.31 18.43 10.04
N GLY A 68 3.96 17.45 10.87
CA GLY A 68 2.62 17.29 11.43
C GLY A 68 1.66 16.41 10.61
N TYR A 69 2.15 15.60 9.67
CA TYR A 69 1.33 14.61 8.98
C TYR A 69 0.76 13.58 9.97
N GLU A 70 -0.56 13.58 10.12
CA GLU A 70 -1.31 12.50 10.73
C GLU A 70 -2.15 11.80 9.65
N PRO A 71 -2.17 10.44 9.62
CA PRO A 71 -3.01 9.68 8.70
C PRO A 71 -4.49 9.76 9.12
N THR A 72 -5.09 10.94 8.97
CA THR A 72 -6.50 11.22 9.30
C THR A 72 -7.46 10.67 8.25
N ALA A 73 -6.95 10.30 7.07
CA ALA A 73 -7.73 9.64 6.04
C ALA A 73 -8.19 8.26 6.55
N ARG A 74 -9.52 8.05 6.62
CA ARG A 74 -10.13 6.80 7.09
C ARG A 74 -9.62 5.58 6.30
N GLY A 75 -9.31 5.76 5.02
CA GLY A 75 -8.71 4.72 4.18
C GLY A 75 -7.31 4.32 4.65
N MET A 76 -6.44 5.30 4.93
CA MET A 76 -5.11 5.03 5.47
C MET A 76 -5.19 4.26 6.80
N ALA A 77 -6.05 4.70 7.71
CA ALA A 77 -6.25 4.02 9.00
C ALA A 77 -6.71 2.56 8.83
N ALA A 78 -7.54 2.28 7.83
CA ALA A 78 -7.99 0.92 7.51
C ALA A 78 -6.89 0.05 6.89
N ALA A 79 -5.97 0.62 6.13
CA ALA A 79 -4.90 -0.10 5.47
C ALA A 79 -3.69 -0.36 6.38
N LEU A 80 -3.36 0.58 7.28
CA LEU A 80 -2.17 0.56 8.14
C LEU A 80 -1.90 -0.77 8.86
N PRO A 81 -2.90 -1.48 9.42
CA PRO A 81 -2.65 -2.76 10.13
C PRO A 81 -2.08 -3.87 9.26
N PHE A 82 -2.10 -3.73 7.93
CA PHE A 82 -1.67 -4.74 6.96
C PHE A 82 -0.44 -4.31 6.17
N VAL A 83 0.17 -3.18 6.52
CA VAL A 83 1.37 -2.64 5.89
C VAL A 83 2.58 -3.03 6.72
N ASP A 84 3.59 -3.63 6.08
CA ASP A 84 4.83 -3.99 6.74
C ASP A 84 5.77 -2.79 6.85
N ASP A 85 5.87 -1.98 5.78
CA ASP A 85 6.67 -0.75 5.77
C ASP A 85 5.85 0.43 5.29
N PHE A 86 5.86 1.50 6.10
CA PHE A 86 5.23 2.76 5.75
C PHE A 86 6.29 3.84 5.55
N ILE A 87 6.58 4.18 4.30
CA ILE A 87 7.68 5.08 3.93
C ILE A 87 7.19 6.37 3.30
N ASP A 88 7.98 7.43 3.46
CA ASP A 88 7.82 8.69 2.74
C ASP A 88 8.00 8.47 1.23
N GLY A 89 7.26 9.19 0.39
CA GLY A 89 7.36 9.08 -1.08
C GLY A 89 7.92 10.30 -1.82
N HIS A 90 8.45 11.30 -1.12
CA HIS A 90 8.67 12.64 -1.67
C HIS A 90 10.14 13.06 -1.78
N SER A 91 11.09 12.17 -1.48
CA SER A 91 12.52 12.44 -1.55
C SER A 91 13.27 11.39 -2.37
N LEU A 92 14.46 11.74 -2.87
CA LEU A 92 15.33 10.78 -3.55
C LEU A 92 15.76 9.67 -2.58
N ASP A 93 16.09 10.04 -1.32
CA ASP A 93 16.38 9.09 -0.24
C ASP A 93 15.26 8.07 -0.02
N SER A 94 14.00 8.50 -0.13
CA SER A 94 12.84 7.60 -0.06
C SER A 94 12.81 6.59 -1.22
N LEU A 95 13.12 7.03 -2.44
CA LEU A 95 13.21 6.16 -3.61
C LEU A 95 14.40 5.20 -3.51
N GLU A 96 15.54 5.66 -2.98
CA GLU A 96 16.69 4.80 -2.70
C GLU A 96 16.39 3.78 -1.59
N HIS A 97 15.67 4.18 -0.55
CA HIS A 97 15.22 3.29 0.51
C HIS A 97 14.26 2.22 -0.05
N LEU A 98 13.30 2.63 -0.89
CA LEU A 98 12.43 1.70 -1.60
C LEU A 98 13.23 0.73 -2.49
N ALA A 99 14.20 1.24 -3.25
CA ALA A 99 15.06 0.42 -4.10
C ALA A 99 15.84 -0.62 -3.27
N ARG A 100 16.37 -0.24 -2.10
CA ARG A 100 17.04 -1.18 -1.17
C ARG A 100 16.09 -2.23 -0.62
N LEU A 101 14.88 -1.86 -0.19
CA LEU A 101 13.87 -2.82 0.30
C LEU A 101 13.53 -3.87 -0.75
N VAL A 102 13.36 -3.44 -2.01
CA VAL A 102 13.07 -4.34 -3.13
C VAL A 102 14.31 -5.18 -3.52
N SER A 103 15.51 -4.60 -3.54
CA SER A 103 16.72 -5.27 -4.03
C SER A 103 17.30 -6.30 -3.07
N THR A 104 17.14 -6.11 -1.75
CA THR A 104 17.74 -6.99 -0.74
C THR A 104 17.18 -8.41 -0.81
N GLU A 105 15.96 -8.57 -1.32
CA GLU A 105 15.27 -9.87 -1.49
C GLU A 105 15.39 -10.44 -2.91
N LEU A 106 15.85 -9.67 -3.89
CA LEU A 106 16.05 -10.12 -5.29
C LEU A 106 17.33 -10.94 -5.48
N ILE A 107 18.20 -11.04 -4.46
CA ILE A 107 19.52 -11.68 -4.51
C ILE A 107 19.57 -12.98 -3.68
N ARG A 108 18.46 -13.43 -3.10
CA ARG A 108 18.38 -14.73 -2.40
C ARG A 108 17.74 -15.82 -3.25
#